data_AF-A0A7L9C476-F1
#
_entry.id   AF-A0A7L9C476-F1
#
_cell.length_a   1.000
_cell.length_b   1.000
_cell.length_c   1.000
_cell.angle_alpha   90.00
_cell.angle_beta   90.00
_cell.angle_gamma   90.00
#
_symmetry.space_group_name_H-M   'P 1'
#
loop_
_entity.id
_entity.type
_entity.pdbx_description
1 polymer ?
#
loop_
_entity_poly.entity_id
_entity_poly.type
_entity_poly.pdbx_seq_one_letter_code
_entity_poly.pdbx_strand_id
1 'polypeptide(L)'
;MSHDSTHRATDWRQSRYSRQVLLPQIGPAGQERLRAANVTLIGCGALGTVLADQLVRAGVGRLRLVDRDYVELNNLQRQVLFDESDVATGSPKAVAAAQRLAAVNSDVAIEPIIADACATNIEQFVEGADVLLDGTDNFETRFLINDVAVKHGIPWVYGACVGIEGMIMPILPRQTPCLRCIWDQPPPPGMNPTCDTAGVLGPLVHLVASRQAIEAIKILTGALGEVRRCLIQINAWTGAMDCFDMQGAYEPGRCTCCGRGQYEYLAAGGARTATLCGRDAVQIPGSRSGVDLDAVARRIAGAAKSPPCLNRYLLRFDVDRFTVTLFRDGRAIIKGTGDPNEARTVYAKYIGQ
;
A
#
# COMPACT_ATOMS: atom_id res chain seq x y z
N MET A 1 -27.79 24.92 35.81
CA MET A 1 -27.92 23.46 35.62
C MET A 1 -26.69 22.99 34.87
N SER A 2 -25.71 22.47 35.60
CA SER A 2 -24.44 21.98 35.09
C SER A 2 -24.66 20.66 34.35
N HIS A 3 -24.34 20.62 33.05
CA HIS A 3 -24.19 19.37 32.32
C HIS A 3 -22.82 18.78 32.67
N ASP A 4 -22.81 17.89 33.66
CA ASP A 4 -21.67 17.04 33.97
C ASP A 4 -21.68 15.87 32.97
N SER A 5 -20.98 16.04 31.85
CA SER A 5 -20.71 14.96 30.90
C SER A 5 -19.61 14.07 31.48
N THR A 6 -19.99 13.12 32.33
CA THR A 6 -19.06 12.11 32.84
C THR A 6 -18.57 11.25 31.68
N HIS A 7 -17.41 11.60 31.11
CA HIS A 7 -16.59 10.66 30.35
C HIS A 7 -16.24 9.52 31.30
N ARG A 8 -16.96 8.40 31.24
CA ARG A 8 -16.53 7.18 31.92
C ARG A 8 -15.13 6.85 31.40
N ALA A 9 -14.13 6.97 32.26
CA ALA A 9 -12.77 6.58 31.94
C ALA A 9 -12.78 5.11 31.47
N THR A 10 -12.15 4.83 30.33
CA THR A 10 -12.04 3.48 29.79
C THR A 10 -11.38 2.57 30.82
N ASP A 11 -12.06 1.50 31.24
CA ASP A 11 -11.43 0.47 32.08
C ASP A 11 -10.52 -0.42 31.22
N TRP A 12 -9.24 -0.05 31.17
CA TRP A 12 -8.24 -0.77 30.40
C TRP A 12 -7.98 -2.20 30.91
N ARG A 13 -8.36 -2.56 32.15
CA ARG A 13 -8.12 -3.91 32.68
C ARG A 13 -8.98 -4.98 31.99
N GLN A 14 -10.17 -4.59 31.54
CA GLN A 14 -11.10 -5.47 30.83
C GLN A 14 -11.09 -5.24 29.31
N SER A 15 -10.22 -4.33 28.83
CA SER A 15 -10.07 -4.01 27.41
C SER A 15 -9.23 -5.05 26.66
N ARG A 16 -9.49 -5.18 25.35
CA ARG A 16 -8.62 -5.89 24.39
C ARG A 16 -7.15 -5.47 24.51
N TYR A 17 -6.91 -4.21 24.84
CA TYR A 17 -5.58 -3.61 24.92
C TYR A 17 -4.94 -3.68 26.31
N SER A 18 -5.51 -4.45 27.24
CA SER A 18 -5.02 -4.57 28.63
C SER A 18 -3.53 -4.87 28.72
N ARG A 19 -2.98 -5.72 27.84
CA ARG A 19 -1.54 -6.04 27.80
C ARG A 19 -0.70 -4.94 27.17
N GLN A 20 -1.22 -4.26 26.16
CA GLN A 20 -0.52 -3.18 25.45
C GLN A 20 -0.40 -1.93 26.32
N VAL A 21 -1.44 -1.60 27.08
CA VAL A 21 -1.48 -0.46 28.02
C VAL A 21 -0.50 -0.62 29.19
N LEU A 22 -0.09 -1.85 29.54
CA LEU A 22 0.93 -2.08 30.57
C LEU A 22 2.34 -1.69 30.12
N LEU A 23 2.59 -1.57 28.81
CA LEU A 23 3.89 -1.16 28.29
C LEU A 23 4.13 0.32 28.61
N PRO A 24 5.21 0.69 29.32
CA PRO A 24 5.51 2.09 29.62
C PRO A 24 5.63 2.99 28.38
N GLN A 25 6.03 2.41 27.24
CA GLN A 25 6.17 3.09 25.95
C GLN A 25 4.83 3.46 25.31
N ILE A 26 3.72 2.86 25.75
CA ILE A 26 2.38 3.12 25.22
C ILE A 26 1.52 3.72 26.35
N GLY A 27 1.28 2.96 27.42
CA GLY A 27 0.42 3.37 28.52
C GLY A 27 -1.04 3.63 28.08
N PRO A 28 -1.90 4.09 29.00
CA PRO A 28 -3.27 4.48 28.67
C PRO A 28 -3.33 5.63 27.65
N ALA A 29 -2.43 6.61 27.79
CA ALA A 29 -2.40 7.79 26.91
C ALA A 29 -1.98 7.45 25.48
N GLY A 30 -0.95 6.62 25.29
CA GLY A 30 -0.55 6.17 23.96
C GLY A 30 -1.61 5.30 23.29
N GLN A 31 -2.33 4.47 24.07
CA GLN A 31 -3.44 3.69 23.52
C GLN A 31 -4.59 4.58 23.06
N GLU A 32 -4.91 5.63 23.81
CA GLU A 32 -5.93 6.61 23.40
C GLU A 32 -5.51 7.35 22.13
N ARG A 33 -4.23 7.69 21.99
CA ARG A 33 -3.70 8.27 20.75
C ARG A 33 -3.80 7.32 19.57
N LEU A 34 -3.47 6.04 19.75
CA LEU A 34 -3.68 5.03 18.71
C LEU A 34 -5.15 4.99 18.30
N ARG A 35 -6.08 4.95 19.27
CA ARG A 35 -7.53 4.93 19.02
C ARG A 35 -8.04 6.18 18.27
N ALA A 36 -7.37 7.32 18.40
CA ALA A 36 -7.70 8.54 17.68
C ALA A 36 -7.01 8.66 16.31
N ALA A 37 -6.00 7.83 16.04
CA ALA A 37 -5.15 7.97 14.86
C ALA A 37 -5.79 7.46 13.56
N ASN A 38 -5.44 8.13 12.45
CA ASN A 38 -5.80 7.77 11.09
C ASN A 38 -4.55 7.36 10.31
N VAL A 39 -4.53 6.13 9.81
CA VAL A 39 -3.41 5.58 9.05
C VAL A 39 -3.85 5.36 7.61
N THR A 40 -3.00 5.74 6.65
CA THR A 40 -3.19 5.36 5.25
C THR A 40 -2.09 4.38 4.83
N LEU A 41 -2.51 3.16 4.47
CA LEU A 41 -1.64 2.13 3.91
C LEU A 41 -1.83 2.08 2.40
N ILE A 42 -0.75 2.29 1.65
CA ILE A 42 -0.74 2.21 0.20
C ILE A 42 -0.08 0.88 -0.20
N GLY A 43 -0.85 0.00 -0.81
CA GLY A 43 -0.49 -1.38 -1.10
C GLY A 43 -0.92 -2.35 0.01
N CYS A 44 -1.85 -3.25 -0.33
CA CYS A 44 -2.29 -4.43 0.43
C CYS A 44 -1.58 -5.70 -0.08
N GLY A 45 -0.30 -5.58 -0.44
CA GLY A 45 0.55 -6.70 -0.84
C GLY A 45 1.17 -7.44 0.36
N ALA A 46 2.34 -8.03 0.15
CA ALA A 46 3.01 -8.84 1.17
C ALA A 46 3.25 -8.04 2.47
N LEU A 47 3.93 -6.89 2.37
CA LEU A 47 4.16 -6.00 3.52
C LEU A 47 2.85 -5.43 4.08
N GLY A 48 1.99 -4.96 3.19
CA GLY A 48 0.73 -4.31 3.55
C GLY A 48 -0.20 -5.19 4.39
N THR A 49 -0.32 -6.48 4.05
CA THR A 49 -1.18 -7.40 4.80
C THR A 49 -0.72 -7.59 6.25
N VAL A 50 0.59 -7.71 6.49
CA VAL A 50 1.15 -7.80 7.84
C VAL A 50 1.02 -6.48 8.59
N LEU A 51 1.31 -5.35 7.93
CA LEU A 51 1.18 -4.01 8.50
C LEU A 51 -0.25 -3.72 8.97
N ALA A 52 -1.23 -3.99 8.10
CA ALA A 52 -2.63 -3.76 8.38
C ALA A 52 -3.12 -4.61 9.56
N ASP A 53 -2.76 -5.91 9.59
CA ASP A 53 -3.09 -6.80 10.71
C ASP A 53 -2.52 -6.28 12.04
N GLN A 54 -1.25 -5.91 12.06
CA GLN A 54 -0.60 -5.43 13.29
C GLN A 54 -1.18 -4.11 13.79
N LEU A 55 -1.46 -3.15 12.91
CA LEU A 55 -2.05 -1.87 13.32
C LEU A 55 -3.50 -2.01 13.79
N VAL A 56 -4.30 -2.82 13.11
CA VAL A 56 -5.68 -3.09 13.53
C VAL A 56 -5.70 -3.78 14.90
N ARG A 57 -4.79 -4.73 15.14
CA ARG A 57 -4.62 -5.37 16.46
C ARG A 57 -4.08 -4.41 17.52
N ALA A 58 -3.22 -3.46 17.15
CA ALA A 58 -2.73 -2.42 18.04
C ALA A 58 -3.79 -1.37 18.40
N GLY A 59 -4.90 -1.33 17.65
CA GLY A 59 -6.04 -0.46 17.93
C GLY A 59 -5.91 0.94 17.39
N VAL A 60 -5.37 1.10 16.17
CA VAL A 60 -5.49 2.37 15.45
C VAL A 60 -6.96 2.72 15.22
N GLY A 61 -7.33 4.00 15.28
CA GLY A 61 -8.72 4.43 15.15
C GLY A 61 -9.31 4.17 13.76
N ARG A 62 -8.54 4.54 12.73
CA ARG A 62 -8.91 4.35 11.32
C ARG A 62 -7.73 3.81 10.52
N LEU A 63 -8.02 2.85 9.65
CA LEU A 63 -7.08 2.35 8.65
C LEU A 63 -7.70 2.42 7.25
N ARG A 64 -7.14 3.29 6.42
CA ARG A 64 -7.46 3.37 4.99
C ARG A 64 -6.52 2.47 4.20
N LEU A 65 -7.09 1.60 3.37
CA LEU A 65 -6.40 0.58 2.59
C LEU A 65 -6.52 0.93 1.11
N VAL A 66 -5.44 1.38 0.48
CA VAL A 66 -5.42 1.72 -0.95
C VAL A 66 -4.70 0.62 -1.71
N ASP A 67 -5.43 -0.15 -2.51
CA ASP A 67 -4.83 -1.15 -3.39
C ASP A 67 -5.66 -1.34 -4.66
N ARG A 68 -4.98 -1.60 -5.77
CA ARG A 68 -5.58 -1.68 -7.11
C ARG A 68 -5.73 -3.11 -7.62
N ASP A 69 -5.08 -4.06 -6.98
CA ASP A 69 -4.94 -5.45 -7.40
C ASP A 69 -6.05 -6.33 -6.79
N TYR A 70 -6.11 -7.56 -7.30
CA TYR A 70 -6.97 -8.63 -6.82
C TYR A 70 -6.13 -9.74 -6.22
N VAL A 71 -6.76 -10.56 -5.37
CA VAL A 71 -6.10 -11.72 -4.79
C VAL A 71 -5.84 -12.78 -5.88
N GLU A 72 -4.60 -13.30 -5.91
CA GLU A 72 -4.18 -14.35 -6.85
C GLU A 72 -3.52 -15.51 -6.08
N LEU A 73 -3.58 -16.73 -6.61
CA LEU A 73 -3.07 -17.92 -5.92
C LEU A 73 -1.58 -17.79 -5.53
N ASN A 74 -0.75 -17.28 -6.43
CA ASN A 74 0.69 -17.09 -6.20
C ASN A 74 1.02 -15.98 -5.16
N ASN A 75 0.01 -15.25 -4.69
CA ASN A 75 0.14 -14.25 -3.65
C ASN A 75 0.02 -14.87 -2.24
N LEU A 76 -0.72 -15.98 -2.10
CA LEU A 76 -1.10 -16.55 -0.79
C LEU A 76 0.09 -17.00 0.06
N GLN A 77 1.22 -17.37 -0.55
CA GLN A 77 2.43 -17.78 0.18
C GLN A 77 3.05 -16.67 1.06
N ARG A 78 2.68 -15.39 0.83
CA ARG A 78 3.25 -14.23 1.53
C ARG A 78 2.26 -13.12 1.89
N GLN A 79 0.99 -13.24 1.51
CA GLN A 79 -0.05 -12.24 1.75
C GLN A 79 -1.08 -12.80 2.74
N VAL A 80 -0.86 -12.49 4.02
CA VAL A 80 -1.42 -13.26 5.15
C VAL A 80 -2.90 -12.99 5.45
N LEU A 81 -3.48 -11.97 4.84
CA LEU A 81 -4.88 -11.61 5.04
C LEU A 81 -5.83 -12.31 4.06
N PHE A 82 -5.31 -13.02 3.06
CA PHE A 82 -6.10 -13.61 1.99
C PHE A 82 -6.07 -15.13 2.04
N ASP A 83 -7.11 -15.75 1.48
CA ASP A 83 -7.21 -17.20 1.35
C ASP A 83 -7.67 -17.66 -0.05
N GLU A 84 -7.83 -18.96 -0.24
CA GLU A 84 -8.25 -19.54 -1.52
C GLU A 84 -9.67 -19.12 -1.93
N SER A 85 -10.53 -18.75 -0.98
CA SER A 85 -11.88 -18.27 -1.28
C SER A 85 -11.86 -16.86 -1.89
N ASP A 86 -10.93 -16.01 -1.44
CA ASP A 86 -10.69 -14.71 -2.05
C ASP A 86 -10.19 -14.85 -3.50
N VAL A 87 -9.34 -15.85 -3.76
CA VAL A 87 -8.87 -16.19 -5.11
C VAL A 87 -10.04 -16.63 -6.00
N ALA A 88 -10.86 -17.57 -5.50
CA ALA A 88 -12.00 -18.10 -6.26
C ALA A 88 -13.02 -17.02 -6.63
N THR A 89 -13.21 -16.03 -5.76
CA THR A 89 -14.14 -14.90 -5.97
C THR A 89 -13.53 -13.74 -6.76
N GLY A 90 -12.21 -13.73 -6.96
CA GLY A 90 -11.48 -12.61 -7.55
C GLY A 90 -11.63 -11.34 -6.72
N SER A 91 -11.53 -11.45 -5.40
CA SER A 91 -11.79 -10.32 -4.50
C SER A 91 -10.71 -9.23 -4.60
N PRO A 92 -11.08 -7.93 -4.64
CA PRO A 92 -10.10 -6.85 -4.58
C PRO A 92 -9.33 -6.91 -3.26
N LYS A 93 -8.00 -6.75 -3.30
CA LYS A 93 -7.15 -6.89 -2.11
C LYS A 93 -7.56 -5.97 -0.97
N ALA A 94 -7.84 -4.69 -1.28
CA ALA A 94 -8.30 -3.73 -0.28
C ALA A 94 -9.60 -4.19 0.41
N VAL A 95 -10.54 -4.77 -0.34
CA VAL A 95 -11.83 -5.23 0.19
C VAL A 95 -11.67 -6.51 1.01
N ALA A 96 -10.97 -7.52 0.49
CA ALA A 96 -10.70 -8.76 1.21
C ALA A 96 -9.96 -8.49 2.53
N ALA A 97 -8.94 -7.62 2.49
CA ALA A 97 -8.22 -7.19 3.69
C ALA A 97 -9.16 -6.50 4.68
N ALA A 98 -10.01 -5.57 4.23
CA ALA A 98 -10.96 -4.87 5.09
C ALA A 98 -11.95 -5.84 5.77
N GLN A 99 -12.49 -6.79 5.04
CA GLN A 99 -13.40 -7.81 5.58
C GLN A 99 -12.71 -8.66 6.65
N ARG A 100 -11.49 -9.13 6.36
CA ARG A 100 -10.72 -9.94 7.29
C ARG A 100 -10.38 -9.18 8.57
N LEU A 101 -9.93 -7.93 8.44
CA LEU A 101 -9.51 -7.08 9.55
C LEU A 101 -10.69 -6.61 10.41
N ALA A 102 -11.86 -6.35 9.82
CA ALA A 102 -13.07 -6.02 10.57
C ALA A 102 -13.51 -7.17 11.49
N ALA A 103 -13.27 -8.42 11.08
CA ALA A 103 -13.49 -9.59 11.93
C ALA A 103 -12.42 -9.76 13.03
N VAL A 104 -11.24 -9.15 12.88
CA VAL A 104 -10.17 -9.18 13.90
C VAL A 104 -10.45 -8.16 15.00
N ASN A 105 -10.83 -6.94 14.62
CA ASN A 105 -11.09 -5.86 15.57
C ASN A 105 -12.16 -4.89 15.05
N SER A 106 -13.37 -5.01 15.61
CA SER A 106 -14.54 -4.19 15.25
C SER A 106 -14.45 -2.73 15.70
N ASP A 107 -13.51 -2.40 16.58
CA ASP A 107 -13.34 -1.04 17.11
C ASP A 107 -12.59 -0.12 16.13
N VAL A 108 -12.00 -0.68 15.07
CA VAL A 108 -11.20 0.05 14.07
C VAL A 108 -12.06 0.33 12.84
N ALA A 109 -12.11 1.59 12.41
CA ALA A 109 -12.76 1.97 11.16
C ALA A 109 -11.85 1.63 9.98
N ILE A 110 -12.24 0.64 9.17
CA ILE A 110 -11.45 0.22 8.01
C ILE A 110 -12.10 0.72 6.72
N GLU A 111 -11.34 1.46 5.92
CA GLU A 111 -11.80 2.10 4.69
C GLU A 111 -11.08 1.50 3.47
N PRO A 112 -11.69 0.54 2.74
CA PRO A 112 -11.10 -0.01 1.54
C PRO A 112 -11.29 0.92 0.33
N ILE A 113 -10.19 1.24 -0.36
CA ILE A 113 -10.16 2.03 -1.60
C ILE A 113 -9.55 1.17 -2.70
N ILE A 114 -10.39 0.79 -3.67
CA ILE A 114 -9.96 0.05 -4.86
C ILE A 114 -9.45 1.06 -5.90
N ALA A 115 -8.19 1.48 -5.78
CA ALA A 115 -7.62 2.47 -6.68
C ALA A 115 -6.12 2.27 -6.87
N ASP A 116 -5.66 2.61 -8.07
CA ASP A 116 -4.24 2.85 -8.32
C ASP A 116 -3.87 4.24 -7.80
N ALA A 117 -2.93 4.31 -6.85
CA ALA A 117 -2.45 5.57 -6.30
C ALA A 117 -1.61 6.29 -7.36
N CYS A 118 -2.09 7.45 -7.81
CA CYS A 118 -1.47 8.25 -8.85
C CYS A 118 -1.51 9.74 -8.48
N ALA A 119 -0.78 10.57 -9.23
CA ALA A 119 -0.70 12.02 -9.03
C ALA A 119 -2.07 12.71 -8.89
N THR A 120 -3.10 12.20 -9.58
CA THR A 120 -4.41 12.86 -9.61
C THR A 120 -5.35 12.51 -8.45
N ASN A 121 -5.05 11.47 -7.67
CA ASN A 121 -5.93 10.98 -6.61
C ASN A 121 -5.24 10.80 -5.24
N ILE A 122 -3.91 10.67 -5.19
CA ILE A 122 -3.21 10.33 -3.94
C ILE A 122 -3.41 11.37 -2.84
N GLU A 123 -3.56 12.66 -3.18
CA GLU A 123 -3.81 13.71 -2.19
C GLU A 123 -5.13 13.49 -1.43
N GLN A 124 -6.15 12.94 -2.11
CA GLN A 124 -7.43 12.60 -1.48
C GLN A 124 -7.29 11.40 -0.54
N PHE A 125 -6.42 10.46 -0.88
CA PHE A 125 -6.23 9.25 -0.07
C PHE A 125 -5.48 9.53 1.23
N VAL A 126 -4.56 10.51 1.23
CA VAL A 126 -3.76 10.85 2.42
C VAL A 126 -4.40 11.94 3.29
N GLU A 127 -5.54 12.49 2.89
CA GLU A 127 -6.24 13.52 3.65
C GLU A 127 -6.57 13.03 5.06
N GLY A 128 -6.14 13.81 6.06
CA GLY A 128 -6.33 13.51 7.48
C GLY A 128 -5.46 12.38 8.04
N ALA A 129 -4.50 11.84 7.27
CA ALA A 129 -3.61 10.79 7.74
C ALA A 129 -2.55 11.33 8.71
N ASP A 130 -2.37 10.66 9.84
CA ASP A 130 -1.32 10.93 10.82
C ASP A 130 0.01 10.26 10.43
N VAL A 131 -0.06 9.15 9.70
CA VAL A 131 1.09 8.43 9.16
C VAL A 131 0.72 7.67 7.89
N LEU A 132 1.65 7.63 6.94
CA LEU A 132 1.59 6.81 5.74
C LEU A 132 2.43 5.55 5.92
N LEU A 133 1.96 4.43 5.36
CA LEU A 133 2.70 3.18 5.32
C LEU A 133 2.91 2.69 3.89
N ASP A 134 4.14 2.25 3.59
CA ASP A 134 4.48 1.61 2.34
C ASP A 134 4.22 0.09 2.40
N GLY A 135 3.20 -0.36 1.68
CA GLY A 135 2.98 -1.77 1.35
C GLY A 135 3.17 -2.07 -0.14
N THR A 136 3.81 -1.16 -0.89
CA THR A 136 3.99 -1.23 -2.34
C THR A 136 5.29 -1.94 -2.73
N ASP A 137 5.32 -2.43 -3.97
CA ASP A 137 6.48 -3.03 -4.63
C ASP A 137 6.97 -2.22 -5.83
N ASN A 138 6.47 -0.99 -6.00
CA ASN A 138 6.71 -0.16 -7.17
C ASN A 138 7.46 1.14 -6.82
N PHE A 139 8.59 1.38 -7.49
CA PHE A 139 9.40 2.58 -7.26
C PHE A 139 8.67 3.87 -7.62
N GLU A 140 7.98 3.97 -8.75
CA GLU A 140 7.24 5.19 -9.13
C GLU A 140 6.19 5.56 -8.08
N THR A 141 5.45 4.58 -7.55
CA THR A 141 4.52 4.79 -6.45
C THR A 141 5.24 5.26 -5.17
N ARG A 142 6.40 4.70 -4.83
CA ARG A 142 7.19 5.16 -3.66
C ARG A 142 7.66 6.61 -3.79
N PHE A 143 8.07 7.02 -4.98
CA PHE A 143 8.44 8.41 -5.23
C PHE A 143 7.23 9.34 -5.19
N LEU A 144 6.06 8.89 -5.66
CA LEU A 144 4.80 9.61 -5.49
C LEU A 144 4.40 9.74 -4.00
N ILE A 145 4.51 8.67 -3.21
CA ILE A 145 4.24 8.67 -1.77
C ILE A 145 5.21 9.64 -1.07
N ASN A 146 6.49 9.62 -1.44
CA ASN A 146 7.48 10.55 -0.92
C ASN A 146 7.06 12.01 -1.16
N ASP A 147 6.68 12.34 -2.39
CA ASP A 147 6.31 13.70 -2.76
C ASP A 147 5.08 14.18 -1.99
N VAL A 148 4.02 13.36 -1.90
CA VAL A 148 2.82 13.74 -1.16
C VAL A 148 3.08 13.84 0.36
N ALA A 149 3.88 12.92 0.93
CA ALA A 149 4.26 12.94 2.34
C ALA A 149 5.03 14.22 2.69
N VAL A 150 6.03 14.58 1.87
CA VAL A 150 6.84 15.77 2.06
C VAL A 150 6.02 17.05 1.88
N LYS A 151 5.16 17.11 0.85
CA LYS A 151 4.29 18.27 0.58
C LYS A 151 3.38 18.56 1.77
N HIS A 152 2.72 17.54 2.31
CA HIS A 152 1.74 17.69 3.40
C HIS A 152 2.36 17.59 4.79
N GLY A 153 3.64 17.27 4.91
CA GLY A 153 4.32 17.12 6.19
C GLY A 153 3.88 15.87 6.97
N ILE A 154 3.39 14.84 6.28
CA ILE A 154 2.89 13.60 6.88
C ILE A 154 4.06 12.61 7.02
N PRO A 155 4.34 12.07 8.22
CA PRO A 155 5.30 10.98 8.39
C PRO A 155 5.00 9.78 7.49
N TRP A 156 6.03 9.17 6.93
CA TRP A 156 5.91 7.99 6.09
C TRP A 156 6.92 6.93 6.51
N VAL A 157 6.49 5.68 6.63
CA VAL A 157 7.39 4.55 6.92
C VAL A 157 7.59 3.70 5.67
N TYR A 158 8.71 3.94 4.98
CA TYR A 158 9.14 3.19 3.81
C TYR A 158 9.52 1.75 4.17
N GLY A 159 9.19 0.81 3.27
CA GLY A 159 9.48 -0.61 3.41
C GLY A 159 9.69 -1.29 2.07
N ALA A 160 10.67 -2.18 1.98
CA ALA A 160 10.92 -2.98 0.78
C ALA A 160 11.45 -4.38 1.11
N CYS A 161 11.17 -5.35 0.25
CA CYS A 161 11.71 -6.71 0.31
C CYS A 161 12.03 -7.22 -1.09
N VAL A 162 13.15 -7.91 -1.25
CA VAL A 162 13.47 -8.70 -2.44
C VAL A 162 14.40 -9.85 -2.05
N GLY A 163 14.10 -11.07 -2.51
CA GLY A 163 14.83 -12.27 -2.10
C GLY A 163 14.85 -12.45 -0.58
N ILE A 164 16.04 -12.28 0.01
CA ILE A 164 16.30 -12.37 1.46
C ILE A 164 16.67 -11.01 2.09
N GLU A 165 16.65 -9.93 1.31
CA GLU A 165 17.05 -8.58 1.72
C GLU A 165 15.83 -7.67 1.93
N GLY A 166 15.80 -6.99 3.07
CA GLY A 166 14.74 -6.08 3.47
C GLY A 166 15.28 -4.68 3.79
N MET A 167 14.46 -3.66 3.59
CA MET A 167 14.79 -2.28 3.93
C MET A 167 13.64 -1.58 4.62
N ILE A 168 13.94 -0.74 5.62
CA ILE A 168 12.99 0.12 6.33
C ILE A 168 13.61 1.50 6.51
N MET A 169 12.84 2.55 6.24
CA MET A 169 13.27 3.91 6.56
C MET A 169 12.10 4.78 7.01
N PRO A 170 12.02 5.17 8.28
CA PRO A 170 11.10 6.21 8.71
C PRO A 170 11.51 7.55 8.12
N ILE A 171 10.59 8.21 7.42
CA ILE A 171 10.75 9.53 6.85
C ILE A 171 9.84 10.47 7.64
N LEU A 172 10.46 11.39 8.38
CA LEU A 172 9.79 12.49 9.07
C LEU A 172 10.08 13.77 8.26
N PRO A 173 9.11 14.26 7.48
CA PRO A 173 9.31 15.43 6.64
C PRO A 173 9.94 16.60 7.40
N ARG A 174 10.96 17.23 6.77
CA ARG A 174 11.74 18.37 7.32
C ARG A 174 12.60 18.04 8.54
N GLN A 175 12.64 16.80 9.01
CA GLN A 175 13.46 16.35 10.15
C GLN A 175 14.48 15.27 9.76
N THR A 176 14.14 14.42 8.79
CA THR A 176 15.01 13.38 8.24
C THR A 176 15.13 13.54 6.71
N PRO A 177 16.13 12.90 6.09
CA PRO A 177 16.16 12.77 4.63
C PRO A 177 14.86 12.16 4.11
N CYS A 178 14.38 12.67 2.98
CA CYS A 178 13.29 12.03 2.24
C CYS A 178 13.87 10.96 1.30
N LEU A 179 13.02 10.16 0.65
CA LEU A 179 13.47 9.12 -0.29
C LEU A 179 14.42 9.69 -1.35
N ARG A 180 14.11 10.90 -1.85
CA ARG A 180 14.91 11.60 -2.87
C ARG A 180 16.26 12.14 -2.41
N CYS A 181 16.50 12.22 -1.10
CA CYS A 181 17.84 12.48 -0.59
C CYS A 181 18.74 11.25 -0.77
N ILE A 182 18.16 10.05 -0.76
CA ILE A 182 18.89 8.79 -0.83
C ILE A 182 19.00 8.31 -2.29
N TRP A 183 17.88 8.36 -3.01
CA TRP A 183 17.77 7.97 -4.39
C TRP A 183 17.14 9.11 -5.19
N ASP A 184 17.93 9.83 -5.97
CA ASP A 184 17.46 11.03 -6.68
C ASP A 184 16.33 10.71 -7.68
N GLN A 185 16.46 9.58 -8.38
CA GLN A 185 15.53 9.07 -9.38
C GLN A 185 15.30 7.57 -9.18
N PRO A 186 14.13 7.03 -9.58
CA PRO A 186 13.89 5.60 -9.56
C PRO A 186 14.87 4.90 -10.51
N PRO A 187 15.28 3.67 -10.19
CA PRO A 187 16.07 2.85 -11.11
C PRO A 187 15.25 2.62 -12.41
N PRO A 188 15.92 2.54 -13.57
CA PRO A 188 15.26 2.20 -14.83
C PRO A 188 14.41 0.92 -14.72
N PRO A 189 13.24 0.85 -15.39
CA PRO A 189 12.42 -0.36 -15.38
C PRO A 189 13.22 -1.60 -15.78
N GLY A 190 13.06 -2.69 -15.01
CA GLY A 190 13.75 -3.96 -15.26
C GLY A 190 15.20 -4.05 -14.78
N MET A 191 15.78 -2.96 -14.25
CA MET A 191 17.16 -2.97 -13.76
C MET A 191 17.30 -3.64 -12.38
N ASN A 192 16.27 -3.56 -11.55
CA ASN A 192 16.26 -4.19 -10.23
C ASN A 192 15.38 -5.43 -10.19
N PRO A 193 15.82 -6.50 -9.49
CA PRO A 193 14.97 -7.65 -9.25
C PRO A 193 13.72 -7.24 -8.47
N THR A 194 12.59 -7.81 -8.84
CA THR A 194 11.32 -7.71 -8.12
C THR A 194 11.04 -8.99 -7.35
N CYS A 195 10.04 -8.99 -6.45
CA CYS A 195 9.58 -10.23 -5.83
C CYS A 195 9.15 -11.29 -6.84
N ASP A 196 8.63 -10.87 -8.00
CA ASP A 196 8.15 -11.79 -9.04
C ASP A 196 9.31 -12.35 -9.89
N THR A 197 10.47 -11.68 -9.96
CA THR A 197 11.64 -12.15 -10.74
C THR A 197 12.73 -12.81 -9.89
N ALA A 198 12.98 -12.31 -8.67
CA ALA A 198 14.00 -12.86 -7.76
C ALA A 198 13.40 -13.70 -6.61
N GLY A 199 12.08 -13.76 -6.52
CA GLY A 199 11.40 -14.33 -5.37
C GLY A 199 11.45 -13.40 -4.15
N VAL A 200 10.76 -13.82 -3.10
CA VAL A 200 10.80 -13.16 -1.79
C VAL A 200 10.50 -14.18 -0.70
N LEU A 201 11.30 -14.17 0.35
CA LEU A 201 11.12 -15.04 1.51
C LEU A 201 9.96 -14.51 2.37
N GLY A 202 8.87 -15.28 2.52
CA GLY A 202 7.70 -14.89 3.31
C GLY A 202 8.04 -14.36 4.72
N PRO A 203 8.84 -15.07 5.53
CA PRO A 203 9.28 -14.59 6.84
C PRO A 203 10.01 -13.23 6.86
N LEU A 204 10.78 -12.90 5.82
CA LEU A 204 11.41 -11.58 5.70
C LEU A 204 10.36 -10.47 5.65
N VAL A 205 9.26 -10.69 4.92
CA VAL A 205 8.14 -9.74 4.85
C VAL A 205 7.62 -9.41 6.24
N HIS A 206 7.49 -10.43 7.11
CA HIS A 206 7.07 -10.22 8.50
C HIS A 206 8.07 -9.41 9.31
N LEU A 207 9.38 -9.65 9.14
CA LEU A 207 10.42 -8.88 9.82
C LEU A 207 10.36 -7.41 9.43
N VAL A 208 10.29 -7.13 8.13
CA VAL A 208 10.26 -5.77 7.58
C VAL A 208 8.97 -5.05 7.99
N ALA A 209 7.81 -5.67 7.79
CA ALA A 209 6.52 -5.10 8.16
C ALA A 209 6.42 -4.85 9.68
N SER A 210 6.89 -5.78 10.52
CA SER A 210 6.89 -5.58 11.97
C SER A 210 7.79 -4.42 12.38
N ARG A 211 8.93 -4.27 11.71
CA ARG A 211 9.83 -3.14 11.97
C ARG A 211 9.20 -1.82 11.52
N GLN A 212 8.51 -1.78 10.39
CA GLN A 212 7.73 -0.62 9.95
C GLN A 212 6.61 -0.28 10.95
N ALA A 213 5.84 -1.27 11.41
CA ALA A 213 4.76 -1.08 12.37
C ALA A 213 5.26 -0.52 13.71
N ILE A 214 6.43 -0.96 14.19
CA ILE A 214 7.06 -0.39 15.39
C ILE A 214 7.31 1.11 15.23
N GLU A 215 7.87 1.54 14.10
CA GLU A 215 8.15 2.97 13.87
C GLU A 215 6.85 3.77 13.69
N ALA A 216 5.82 3.19 13.07
CA ALA A 216 4.49 3.78 12.98
C ALA A 216 3.85 3.97 14.37
N ILE A 217 3.90 2.95 15.23
CA ILE A 217 3.36 3.03 16.59
C ILE A 217 4.06 4.13 17.39
N LYS A 218 5.39 4.25 17.30
CA LYS A 218 6.12 5.37 17.94
C LYS A 218 5.64 6.73 17.45
N ILE A 219 5.41 6.89 16.15
CA ILE A 219 4.87 8.14 15.58
C ILE A 219 3.49 8.43 16.19
N LEU A 220 2.59 7.44 16.17
CA LEU A 220 1.21 7.59 16.60
C LEU A 220 1.08 7.83 18.12
N THR A 221 1.91 7.17 18.94
CA THR A 221 1.97 7.40 20.40
C THR A 221 2.76 8.65 20.78
N GLY A 222 3.45 9.28 19.81
CA GLY A 222 4.17 10.54 19.96
C GLY A 222 5.58 10.42 20.51
N ALA A 223 6.13 9.22 20.55
CA ALA A 223 7.53 8.96 20.84
C ALA A 223 8.44 9.34 19.63
N LEU A 224 8.26 10.54 19.07
CA LEU A 224 8.97 11.00 17.86
C LEU A 224 10.50 11.03 18.05
N GLY A 225 10.96 11.28 19.28
CA GLY A 225 12.39 11.22 19.62
C GLY A 225 13.00 9.81 19.58
N GLU A 226 12.16 8.77 19.62
CA GLU A 226 12.57 7.36 19.59
C GLU A 226 12.45 6.72 18.19
N VAL A 227 11.89 7.47 17.23
CA VAL A 227 11.82 7.03 15.83
C VAL A 227 13.23 6.94 15.27
N ARG A 228 13.56 5.82 14.62
CA ARG A 228 14.89 5.63 14.05
C ARG A 228 15.11 6.56 12.86
N ARG A 229 16.26 7.24 12.85
CA ARG A 229 16.70 8.15 11.78
C ARG A 229 17.78 7.50 10.91
N CYS A 230 17.54 6.26 10.48
CA CYS A 230 18.47 5.50 9.66
C CYS A 230 17.73 4.68 8.61
N LEU A 231 18.44 4.31 7.55
CA LEU A 231 18.04 3.23 6.66
C LEU A 231 18.43 1.91 7.34
N ILE A 232 17.44 1.11 7.69
CA ILE A 232 17.66 -0.22 8.26
C ILE A 232 17.67 -1.22 7.12
N GLN A 233 18.75 -2.01 7.01
CA GLN A 233 18.83 -3.14 6.10
C GLN A 233 18.81 -4.44 6.90
N ILE A 234 18.08 -5.43 6.40
CA ILE A 234 17.93 -6.75 7.03
C ILE A 234 18.28 -7.83 6.00
N ASN A 235 19.21 -8.70 6.35
CA ASN A 235 19.40 -9.97 5.64
C ASN A 235 18.77 -11.09 6.47
N ALA A 236 17.65 -11.64 6.00
CA ALA A 236 16.91 -12.66 6.74
C ALA A 236 17.62 -14.00 6.85
N TRP A 237 18.58 -14.30 5.95
CA TRP A 237 19.29 -15.56 5.95
C TRP A 237 20.42 -15.60 6.99
N THR A 238 21.18 -14.51 7.10
CA THR A 238 22.26 -14.36 8.09
C THR A 238 21.76 -13.83 9.42
N GLY A 239 20.58 -13.20 9.43
CA GLY A 239 20.04 -12.49 10.60
C GLY A 239 20.66 -11.11 10.82
N ALA A 240 21.51 -10.63 9.91
CA ALA A 240 22.14 -9.32 10.03
C ALA A 240 21.10 -8.19 9.93
N MET A 241 21.26 -7.17 10.77
CA MET A 241 20.46 -5.97 10.78
C MET A 241 21.35 -4.74 10.95
N ASP A 242 21.59 -4.04 9.85
CA ASP A 242 22.44 -2.86 9.79
C ASP A 242 21.59 -1.59 9.78
N CYS A 243 22.06 -0.53 10.43
CA CYS A 243 21.39 0.76 10.50
C CYS A 243 22.36 1.83 10.01
N PHE A 244 22.10 2.34 8.82
CA PHE A 244 22.92 3.35 8.16
C PHE A 244 22.39 4.73 8.48
N ASP A 245 23.18 5.54 9.20
CA ASP A 245 22.81 6.93 9.45
C ASP A 245 22.76 7.69 8.13
N MET A 246 21.56 8.14 7.77
CA MET A 246 21.32 8.85 6.52
C MET A 246 21.23 10.36 6.74
N GLN A 247 21.36 10.87 7.96
CA GLN A 247 21.13 12.30 8.26
C GLN A 247 22.05 13.21 7.45
N GLY A 248 23.26 12.77 7.10
CA GLY A 248 24.17 13.50 6.21
C GLY A 248 23.62 13.72 4.79
N ALA A 249 22.67 12.90 4.32
CA ALA A 249 22.00 13.10 3.04
C ALA A 249 20.90 14.18 3.09
N TYR A 250 20.50 14.63 4.28
CA TYR A 250 19.58 15.74 4.43
C TYR A 250 20.33 17.06 4.29
N GLU A 251 20.39 17.57 3.08
CA GLU A 251 20.92 18.90 2.77
C GLU A 251 19.78 19.86 2.40
N PRO A 252 19.38 20.78 3.30
CA PRO A 252 18.38 21.79 3.01
C PRO A 252 18.72 22.59 1.73
N GLY A 253 17.78 22.70 0.81
CA GLY A 253 17.93 23.41 -0.47
C GLY A 253 18.56 22.61 -1.61
N ARG A 254 19.23 21.47 -1.35
CA ARG A 254 19.79 20.62 -2.42
C ARG A 254 18.78 19.64 -2.99
N CYS A 255 18.12 18.85 -2.13
CA CYS A 255 17.14 17.86 -2.56
C CYS A 255 15.98 18.55 -3.27
N THR A 256 15.66 18.15 -4.51
CA THR A 256 14.65 18.90 -5.26
C THR A 256 13.24 18.70 -4.69
N CYS A 257 12.97 17.59 -3.99
CA CYS A 257 11.72 17.37 -3.28
C CYS A 257 11.67 18.11 -1.93
N CYS A 258 12.37 17.62 -0.89
CA CYS A 258 12.23 18.19 0.46
C CYS A 258 12.96 19.52 0.67
N GLY A 259 13.97 19.82 -0.15
CA GLY A 259 14.72 21.07 -0.06
C GLY A 259 14.14 22.20 -0.93
N ARG A 260 13.64 21.88 -2.13
CA ARG A 260 13.13 22.88 -3.09
C ARG A 260 11.62 22.87 -3.29
N GLY A 261 10.90 21.92 -2.68
CA GLY A 261 9.44 21.80 -2.82
C GLY A 261 8.98 21.43 -4.23
N GLN A 262 9.84 20.77 -5.02
CA GLN A 262 9.52 20.31 -6.38
C GLN A 262 9.03 18.87 -6.31
N TYR A 263 7.72 18.71 -6.32
CA TYR A 263 7.01 17.42 -6.22
C TYR A 263 6.75 16.84 -7.61
N GLU A 264 7.80 16.46 -8.33
CA GLU A 264 7.73 16.02 -9.73
C GLU A 264 6.74 14.87 -9.97
N TYR A 265 6.73 13.85 -9.09
CA TYR A 265 5.87 12.69 -9.27
C TYR A 265 4.41 13.00 -8.94
N LEU A 266 4.19 13.96 -8.03
CA LEU A 266 2.85 14.46 -7.74
C LEU A 266 2.34 15.45 -8.80
N ALA A 267 3.24 16.16 -9.48
CA ALA A 267 2.90 17.10 -10.55
C ALA A 267 2.78 16.42 -11.92
N ALA A 268 3.36 15.23 -12.10
CA ALA A 268 3.26 14.42 -13.31
C ALA A 268 1.80 14.00 -13.55
N GLY A 269 1.05 14.78 -14.32
CA GLY A 269 -0.37 14.56 -14.55
C GLY A 269 -0.70 13.14 -15.08
N GLY A 270 -1.75 12.54 -14.49
CA GLY A 270 -2.41 11.32 -14.97
C GLY A 270 -1.76 10.00 -14.55
N ALA A 271 -2.58 8.93 -14.48
CA ALA A 271 -2.10 7.56 -14.35
C ALA A 271 -1.41 7.13 -15.65
N ARG A 272 -0.14 6.73 -15.58
CA ARG A 272 0.62 6.25 -16.74
C ARG A 272 0.32 4.78 -17.00
N THR A 273 0.39 4.38 -18.27
CA THR A 273 0.40 2.95 -18.63
C THR A 273 1.62 2.31 -17.97
N ALA A 274 1.40 1.42 -17.00
CA ALA A 274 2.46 0.80 -16.22
C ALA A 274 2.61 -0.67 -16.63
N THR A 275 3.82 -1.07 -17.02
CA THR A 275 4.17 -2.48 -17.15
C THR A 275 4.35 -3.07 -15.75
N LEU A 276 3.63 -4.14 -15.45
CA LEU A 276 3.71 -4.87 -14.20
C LEU A 276 4.91 -5.82 -14.28
N CYS A 277 6.06 -5.35 -13.78
CA CYS A 277 7.31 -6.09 -13.80
C CYS A 277 7.13 -7.50 -13.23
N GLY A 278 7.60 -8.52 -13.95
CA GLY A 278 7.52 -9.93 -13.53
C GLY A 278 6.18 -10.62 -13.79
N ARG A 279 5.15 -9.93 -14.31
CA ARG A 279 3.82 -10.52 -14.55
C ARG A 279 3.42 -10.67 -16.02
N ASP A 280 4.30 -10.31 -16.95
CA ASP A 280 4.02 -10.20 -18.40
C ASP A 280 2.66 -9.51 -18.63
N ALA A 281 2.49 -8.36 -17.97
CA ALA A 281 1.20 -7.67 -17.95
C ALA A 281 1.37 -6.16 -18.01
N VAL A 282 0.40 -5.50 -18.64
CA VAL A 282 0.34 -4.04 -18.74
C VAL A 282 -0.99 -3.55 -18.16
N GLN A 283 -0.92 -2.49 -17.35
CA GLN A 283 -2.09 -1.78 -16.89
C GLN A 283 -2.42 -0.61 -17.83
N ILE A 284 -3.65 -0.61 -18.37
CA ILE A 284 -4.24 0.51 -19.09
C ILE A 284 -5.03 1.37 -18.09
N PRO A 285 -4.73 2.68 -17.98
CA PRO A 285 -5.47 3.58 -17.10
C PRO A 285 -6.92 3.74 -17.59
N GLY A 286 -7.84 3.92 -16.64
CA GLY A 286 -9.27 4.06 -16.93
C GLY A 286 -9.69 5.44 -17.42
N SER A 287 -10.89 5.52 -17.98
CA SER A 287 -11.55 6.80 -18.32
C SER A 287 -12.47 7.23 -17.18
N ARG A 288 -12.56 8.55 -16.92
CA ARG A 288 -13.37 9.09 -15.79
C ARG A 288 -14.86 8.71 -15.83
N SER A 289 -15.37 8.27 -16.98
CA SER A 289 -16.77 7.93 -17.23
C SER A 289 -17.22 6.56 -16.69
N GLY A 290 -16.31 5.74 -16.15
CA GLY A 290 -16.64 4.40 -15.68
C GLY A 290 -17.08 3.46 -16.81
N VAL A 291 -17.23 2.17 -16.52
CA VAL A 291 -17.61 1.14 -17.50
C VAL A 291 -18.71 0.23 -16.95
N ASP A 292 -19.73 -0.02 -17.78
CA ASP A 292 -20.76 -1.03 -17.51
C ASP A 292 -20.20 -2.42 -17.78
N LEU A 293 -19.79 -3.10 -16.70
CA LEU A 293 -19.18 -4.42 -16.74
C LEU A 293 -20.14 -5.48 -17.27
N ASP A 294 -21.45 -5.37 -16.99
CA ASP A 294 -22.46 -6.31 -17.48
C ASP A 294 -22.63 -6.19 -19.00
N ALA A 295 -22.64 -4.96 -19.52
CA ALA A 295 -22.69 -4.72 -20.96
C ALA A 295 -21.45 -5.27 -21.67
N VAL A 296 -20.26 -5.04 -21.11
CA VAL A 296 -19.03 -5.62 -21.67
C VAL A 296 -19.10 -7.14 -21.60
N ALA A 297 -19.45 -7.76 -20.47
CA ALA A 297 -19.53 -9.21 -20.32
C ALA A 297 -20.42 -9.87 -21.38
N ARG A 298 -21.60 -9.30 -21.66
CA ARG A 298 -22.49 -9.78 -22.73
C ARG A 298 -21.84 -9.70 -24.11
N ARG A 299 -21.09 -8.64 -24.40
CA ARG A 299 -20.40 -8.44 -25.68
C ARG A 299 -19.24 -9.43 -25.88
N ILE A 300 -18.47 -9.71 -24.82
CA ILE A 300 -17.30 -10.60 -24.91
C ILE A 300 -17.67 -12.08 -24.85
N ALA A 301 -18.87 -12.46 -24.38
CA ALA A 301 -19.26 -13.86 -24.19
C ALA A 301 -18.99 -14.77 -25.42
N GLY A 302 -19.12 -14.26 -26.64
CA GLY A 302 -18.83 -15.01 -27.88
C GLY A 302 -17.35 -15.07 -28.29
N ALA A 303 -16.50 -14.20 -27.76
CA ALA A 303 -15.06 -14.16 -28.03
C ALA A 303 -14.21 -14.78 -26.91
N ALA A 304 -14.79 -14.94 -25.71
CA ALA A 304 -14.11 -15.49 -24.55
C ALA A 304 -13.80 -16.97 -24.75
N LYS A 305 -12.59 -17.41 -24.36
CA LYS A 305 -12.22 -18.83 -24.35
C LYS A 305 -12.95 -19.64 -23.27
N SER A 306 -13.43 -18.96 -22.24
CA SER A 306 -14.10 -19.50 -21.07
C SER A 306 -15.17 -18.51 -20.59
N PRO A 307 -16.19 -18.94 -19.83
CA PRO A 307 -17.18 -18.04 -19.27
C PRO A 307 -16.52 -16.89 -18.50
N PRO A 308 -16.79 -15.61 -18.83
CA PRO A 308 -16.22 -14.48 -18.11
C PRO A 308 -16.57 -14.50 -16.61
N CYS A 309 -15.58 -14.30 -15.77
CA CYS A 309 -15.75 -14.14 -14.33
C CYS A 309 -16.15 -12.69 -14.02
N LEU A 310 -17.45 -12.47 -13.81
CA LEU A 310 -18.00 -11.16 -13.45
C LEU A 310 -18.34 -11.10 -11.96
N ASN A 311 -17.91 -10.04 -11.29
CA ASN A 311 -18.38 -9.69 -9.96
C ASN A 311 -18.71 -8.19 -9.87
N ARG A 312 -19.14 -7.72 -8.69
CA ARG A 312 -19.52 -6.32 -8.49
C ARG A 312 -18.37 -5.31 -8.63
N TYR A 313 -17.12 -5.74 -8.76
CA TYR A 313 -15.93 -4.88 -8.84
C TYR A 313 -15.23 -4.96 -10.18
N LEU A 314 -15.25 -6.14 -10.82
CA LEU A 314 -14.44 -6.45 -11.99
C LEU A 314 -15.13 -7.42 -12.95
N LEU A 315 -14.65 -7.41 -14.18
CA LEU A 315 -14.89 -8.43 -15.19
C LEU A 315 -13.54 -9.03 -15.62
N ARG A 316 -13.36 -10.34 -15.48
CA ARG A 316 -12.18 -11.07 -15.93
C ARG A 316 -12.54 -12.06 -17.03
N PHE A 317 -11.76 -12.11 -18.10
CA PHE A 317 -11.97 -13.04 -19.21
C PHE A 317 -10.67 -13.33 -19.96
N ASP A 318 -10.63 -14.49 -20.63
CA ASP A 318 -9.51 -14.91 -21.47
C ASP A 318 -9.88 -14.77 -22.95
N VAL A 319 -9.04 -14.09 -23.73
CA VAL A 319 -9.19 -13.85 -25.17
C VAL A 319 -7.85 -14.00 -25.86
N ASP A 320 -7.81 -14.70 -27.00
CA ASP A 320 -6.54 -15.01 -27.68
C ASP A 320 -5.51 -15.56 -26.66
N ARG A 321 -4.30 -14.99 -26.58
CA ARG A 321 -3.30 -15.36 -25.57
C ARG A 321 -3.38 -14.54 -24.27
N PHE A 322 -4.35 -13.63 -24.15
CA PHE A 322 -4.41 -12.64 -23.09
C PHE A 322 -5.45 -12.99 -22.04
N THR A 323 -5.14 -12.65 -20.78
CA THR A 323 -6.14 -12.56 -19.72
C THR A 323 -6.40 -11.07 -19.45
N VAL A 324 -7.64 -10.65 -19.59
CA VAL A 324 -8.07 -9.27 -19.38
C VAL A 324 -8.82 -9.17 -18.07
N THR A 325 -8.43 -8.23 -17.21
CA THR A 325 -9.17 -7.85 -16.01
C THR A 325 -9.60 -6.40 -16.13
N LEU A 326 -10.90 -6.15 -16.29
CA LEU A 326 -11.51 -4.84 -16.45
C LEU A 326 -12.18 -4.40 -15.14
N PHE A 327 -11.97 -3.14 -14.76
CA PHE A 327 -12.47 -2.53 -13.54
C PHE A 327 -13.61 -1.54 -13.85
N ARG A 328 -14.45 -1.24 -12.86
CA ARG A 328 -15.56 -0.28 -13.00
C ARG A 328 -15.14 1.15 -13.36
N ASP A 329 -13.94 1.55 -12.94
CA ASP A 329 -13.34 2.85 -13.30
C ASP A 329 -12.76 2.86 -14.73
N GLY A 330 -12.96 1.79 -15.49
CA GLY A 330 -12.47 1.60 -16.85
C GLY A 330 -11.00 1.23 -16.94
N ARG A 331 -10.27 1.13 -15.82
CA ARG A 331 -8.91 0.60 -15.79
C ARG A 331 -8.95 -0.85 -16.25
N ALA A 332 -7.86 -1.31 -16.87
CA ALA A 332 -7.71 -2.73 -17.19
C ALA A 332 -6.29 -3.21 -16.99
N ILE A 333 -6.15 -4.48 -16.64
CA ILE A 333 -4.88 -5.20 -16.62
C ILE A 333 -4.94 -6.25 -17.72
N ILE A 334 -3.99 -6.19 -18.65
CA ILE A 334 -3.84 -7.12 -19.76
C ILE A 334 -2.63 -7.99 -19.46
N LYS A 335 -2.83 -9.28 -19.14
CA LYS A 335 -1.75 -10.27 -18.99
C LYS A 335 -1.51 -10.99 -20.32
N GLY A 336 -0.27 -11.41 -20.56
CA GLY A 336 0.20 -12.02 -21.80
C GLY A 336 0.95 -11.05 -22.73
N THR A 337 1.32 -9.87 -22.21
CA THR A 337 2.21 -8.91 -22.89
C THR A 337 2.84 -7.93 -21.91
N GLY A 338 4.11 -7.58 -22.17
CA GLY A 338 4.81 -6.46 -21.55
C GLY A 338 4.78 -5.17 -22.39
N ASP A 339 4.23 -5.21 -23.62
CA ASP A 339 4.20 -4.07 -24.55
C ASP A 339 2.93 -3.21 -24.35
N PRO A 340 3.09 -1.92 -23.96
CA PRO A 340 1.98 -0.98 -23.85
C PRO A 340 1.12 -0.82 -25.10
N ASN A 341 1.70 -0.90 -26.30
CA ASN A 341 0.96 -0.69 -27.54
C ASN A 341 0.08 -1.90 -27.88
N GLU A 342 0.61 -3.10 -27.68
CA GLU A 342 -0.16 -4.33 -27.80
C GLU A 342 -1.32 -4.35 -26.78
N ALA A 343 -1.03 -4.02 -25.52
CA ALA A 343 -2.06 -3.95 -24.48
C ALA A 343 -3.17 -2.93 -24.80
N ARG A 344 -2.83 -1.75 -25.37
CA ARG A 344 -3.82 -0.78 -25.85
C ARG A 344 -4.66 -1.31 -27.01
N THR A 345 -4.06 -2.09 -27.90
CA THR A 345 -4.77 -2.72 -29.02
C THR A 345 -5.78 -3.74 -28.52
N VAL A 346 -5.39 -4.58 -27.55
CA VAL A 346 -6.30 -5.52 -26.88
C VAL A 346 -7.45 -4.78 -26.18
N TYR A 347 -7.11 -3.71 -25.44
CA TYR A 347 -8.11 -2.88 -24.77
C TYR A 347 -9.11 -2.28 -25.77
N ALA A 348 -8.64 -1.63 -26.85
CA ALA A 348 -9.50 -1.03 -27.85
C ALA A 348 -10.39 -2.08 -28.56
N LYS A 349 -9.85 -3.27 -28.86
CA LYS A 349 -10.56 -4.35 -29.55
C LYS A 349 -11.71 -4.93 -28.74
N TYR A 350 -11.51 -5.17 -27.43
CA TYR A 350 -12.46 -5.93 -26.60
C TYR A 350 -13.26 -5.05 -25.63
N ILE A 351 -12.69 -3.93 -25.20
CA ILE A 351 -13.27 -3.02 -24.19
C ILE A 351 -13.70 -1.71 -24.85
N GLY A 352 -12.94 -1.19 -25.81
CA GLY A 352 -13.30 0.00 -26.60
C GLY A 352 -14.72 -0.09 -27.16
N GLN A 353 -15.40 1.05 -27.25
CA GLN A 353 -16.75 1.14 -27.82
C GLN A 353 -16.71 0.98 -29.33
#